data_AF-A0A1T4QXG7-F1
#
_entry.id   AF-A0A1T4QXG7-F1
#
_cell.length_a   1.000
_cell.length_b   1.000
_cell.length_c   1.000
_cell.angle_alpha   90.00
_cell.angle_beta   90.00
_cell.angle_gamma   90.00
#
_symmetry.space_group_name_H-M   'P 1'
#
loop_
_entity.id
_entity.type
_entity.pdbx_description
1 polymer ?
#
loop_
_entity_poly.entity_id
_entity_poly.type
_entity_poly.pdbx_seq_one_letter_code
_entity_poly.pdbx_strand_id
1 'polypeptide(L)'
;MEEWKKCKLGEFFELHRGYDLTKSEIKEGPYPVVCSTSIMGYHNEYKVKAPGVVIGRSGTLGEVQFIDTDYWPHNTSLYVSDFKGNSPKFIKYFLQLFGTGNVGGGSAVPTLNRNHLQALTVRVPPLPT
;
A
#
# COMPACT_ATOMS: atom_id res chain seq x y z
N MET A 1 -16.57 23.35 7.81
CA MET A 1 -15.26 22.71 7.61
C MET A 1 -15.24 21.56 8.59
N GLU A 2 -15.32 20.34 8.11
CA GLU A 2 -15.19 19.20 9.02
C GLU A 2 -13.76 19.14 9.55
N GLU A 3 -13.62 18.93 10.85
CA GLU A 3 -12.32 18.94 11.53
C GLU A 3 -11.54 17.66 11.24
N TRP A 4 -10.21 17.77 11.13
CA TRP A 4 -9.35 16.61 10.99
C TRP A 4 -9.40 15.76 12.25
N LYS A 5 -9.68 14.46 12.10
CA LYS A 5 -9.82 13.54 13.23
C LYS A 5 -8.52 12.79 13.47
N LYS A 6 -8.18 12.57 14.75
CA LYS A 6 -7.14 11.63 15.16
C LYS A 6 -7.69 10.22 15.15
N CYS A 7 -7.08 9.31 14.40
CA CYS A 7 -7.40 7.88 14.40
C CYS A 7 -6.12 7.05 14.23
N LYS A 8 -6.24 5.73 14.44
CA LYS A 8 -5.16 4.81 14.05
C LYS A 8 -5.16 4.64 12.55
N LEU A 9 -3.99 4.47 11.95
CA LEU A 9 -3.86 4.27 10.50
C LEU A 9 -4.63 3.05 10.02
N GLY A 10 -4.66 1.98 10.83
CA GLY A 10 -5.43 0.76 10.54
C GLY A 10 -6.95 0.97 10.51
N GLU A 11 -7.46 2.04 11.12
CA GLU A 11 -8.88 2.42 11.03
C GLU A 11 -9.18 3.19 9.73
N PHE A 12 -8.13 3.68 9.07
CA PHE A 12 -8.22 4.50 7.86
C PHE A 12 -7.98 3.69 6.58
N PHE A 13 -7.07 2.71 6.61
CA PHE A 13 -6.94 1.68 5.58
C PHE A 13 -6.21 0.45 6.16
N GLU A 14 -6.40 -0.70 5.53
CA GLU A 14 -5.77 -1.95 5.95
C GLU A 14 -4.70 -2.39 4.94
N LEU A 15 -3.50 -2.69 5.45
CA LEU A 15 -2.41 -3.28 4.66
C LEU A 15 -2.33 -4.78 4.89
N HIS A 16 -2.20 -5.53 3.81
CA HIS A 16 -1.99 -6.97 3.81
C HIS A 16 -0.70 -7.34 3.08
N ARG A 17 -0.10 -8.46 3.47
CA ARG A 17 1.06 -9.02 2.78
C ARG A 17 0.60 -9.61 1.45
N GLY A 18 1.37 -9.41 0.40
CA GLY A 18 1.16 -10.12 -0.87
C GLY A 18 1.40 -11.62 -0.77
N TYR A 19 1.22 -12.30 -1.90
CA TYR A 19 1.26 -13.75 -2.04
C TYR A 19 2.58 -14.20 -2.63
N ASP A 20 3.03 -15.39 -2.21
CA ASP A 20 4.17 -16.06 -2.81
C ASP A 20 3.84 -16.49 -4.25
N LEU A 21 4.74 -16.15 -5.19
CA LEU A 21 4.67 -16.60 -6.57
C LEU A 21 6.10 -16.64 -7.12
N THR A 22 6.64 -17.83 -7.37
CA THR A 22 8.00 -17.98 -7.91
C THR A 22 8.02 -17.78 -9.42
N LYS A 23 9.19 -17.42 -9.97
CA LYS A 23 9.36 -17.24 -11.43
C LYS A 23 8.92 -18.45 -12.25
N SER A 24 9.10 -19.66 -11.73
CA SER A 24 8.71 -20.91 -12.39
C SER A 24 7.19 -21.14 -12.41
N GLU A 25 6.46 -20.52 -11.48
CA GLU A 25 4.99 -20.60 -11.39
C GLU A 25 4.29 -19.52 -12.23
N ILE A 26 5.04 -18.48 -12.63
CA ILE A 26 4.52 -17.42 -13.50
C ILE A 26 4.19 -18.01 -14.87
N LYS A 27 2.89 -18.05 -15.16
CA LYS A 27 2.34 -18.29 -16.50
C LYS A 27 2.03 -16.96 -17.15
N GLU A 28 2.48 -16.75 -18.39
CA GLU A 28 2.24 -15.53 -19.16
C GLU A 28 0.75 -15.18 -19.20
N GLY A 29 0.43 -13.90 -18.99
CA GLY A 29 -0.94 -13.42 -18.94
C GLY A 29 -1.00 -11.90 -18.82
N PRO A 30 -2.20 -11.32 -18.59
CA PRO A 30 -2.39 -9.87 -18.60
C PRO A 30 -2.16 -9.19 -17.25
N TYR A 31 -2.07 -9.93 -16.14
CA TYR A 31 -2.09 -9.34 -14.80
C TYR A 31 -0.67 -9.13 -14.25
N PRO A 32 -0.27 -7.90 -13.88
CA PRO A 32 1.07 -7.66 -13.37
C PRO A 32 1.29 -8.31 -12.00
N VAL A 33 2.47 -8.90 -11.82
CA VAL A 33 2.99 -9.38 -10.54
C VAL A 33 3.79 -8.25 -9.91
N VAL A 34 3.20 -7.57 -8.93
CA VAL A 34 3.72 -6.33 -8.35
C VAL A 34 4.59 -6.64 -7.13
N CYS A 35 5.87 -6.30 -7.20
CA CYS A 35 6.82 -6.40 -6.10
C CYS A 35 6.99 -5.04 -5.40
N SER A 36 7.90 -4.98 -4.43
CA SER A 36 8.15 -3.79 -3.59
C SER A 36 8.44 -2.51 -4.38
N THR A 37 9.11 -2.62 -5.53
CA THR A 37 9.63 -1.48 -6.32
C THR A 37 9.45 -1.65 -7.82
N SER A 38 8.92 -2.77 -8.28
CA SER A 38 8.86 -3.10 -9.72
C SER A 38 7.83 -4.18 -9.98
N ILE A 39 7.49 -4.35 -11.26
CA ILE A 39 6.71 -5.48 -11.75
C ILE A 39 7.69 -6.61 -12.11
N MET A 40 7.55 -7.78 -11.47
CA MET A 40 8.40 -8.94 -11.75
C MET A 40 8.12 -9.57 -13.12
N GLY A 41 6.88 -9.48 -13.56
CA GLY A 41 6.37 -10.08 -14.79
C GLY A 41 4.85 -10.03 -14.81
N TYR A 42 4.24 -10.78 -15.72
CA TYR A 42 2.79 -10.86 -15.83
C TYR A 42 2.32 -12.30 -15.67
N HIS A 43 1.21 -12.46 -14.94
CA HIS A 43 0.57 -13.71 -14.64
C HIS A 43 -0.82 -13.81 -15.28
N ASN A 44 -1.29 -15.02 -15.53
CA ASN A 44 -2.63 -15.28 -16.05
C ASN A 44 -3.73 -15.22 -14.97
N GLU A 45 -3.36 -15.14 -13.69
CA GLU A 45 -4.27 -15.00 -12.55
C GLU A 45 -3.94 -13.77 -11.72
N TYR A 46 -4.96 -13.18 -11.10
CA TYR A 46 -4.83 -12.08 -10.14
C TYR A 46 -5.31 -12.52 -8.76
N LYS A 47 -4.86 -11.81 -7.71
CA LYS A 47 -5.35 -11.99 -6.33
C LYS A 47 -6.13 -10.80 -5.83
N VAL A 48 -5.89 -9.63 -6.42
CA VAL A 48 -6.50 -8.36 -5.99
C VAL A 48 -7.04 -7.64 -7.22
N LYS A 49 -8.24 -7.08 -7.08
CA LYS A 49 -8.87 -6.28 -8.13
C LYS A 49 -8.36 -4.85 -8.11
N ALA A 50 -8.27 -4.23 -9.27
CA ALA A 50 -8.00 -2.80 -9.36
C ALA A 50 -9.21 -1.95 -8.94
N PRO A 51 -8.97 -0.67 -8.61
CA PRO A 51 -7.66 -0.03 -8.43
C PRO A 51 -6.99 -0.42 -7.10
N GLY A 52 -5.67 -0.59 -7.12
CA GLY A 52 -4.88 -1.00 -5.96
C GLY A 52 -3.74 -0.03 -5.62
N VAL A 53 -3.32 -0.05 -4.35
CA VAL A 53 -2.13 0.67 -3.88
C VAL A 53 -1.18 -0.35 -3.26
N VAL A 54 0.08 -0.34 -3.71
CA VAL A 54 1.11 -1.29 -3.31
C VAL A 54 2.36 -0.54 -2.84
N ILE A 55 2.97 -1.02 -1.77
CA ILE A 55 4.17 -0.43 -1.15
C ILE A 55 5.20 -1.52 -0.82
N GLY A 56 6.45 -1.10 -0.59
CA GLY A 56 7.52 -2.01 -0.17
C GLY A 56 7.34 -2.54 1.25
N ARG A 57 7.80 -3.78 1.51
CA ARG A 57 7.75 -4.43 2.83
C ARG A 57 9.00 -4.19 3.71
N SER A 58 10.09 -3.66 3.15
CA SER A 58 11.41 -3.67 3.82
C SER A 58 12.17 -2.34 3.71
N GLY A 59 12.55 -1.78 4.87
CA GLY A 59 13.50 -0.67 5.00
C GLY A 59 12.86 0.72 4.96
N THR A 60 12.17 1.07 3.88
CA THR A 60 11.53 2.38 3.67
C THR A 60 10.12 2.17 3.11
N LEU A 61 9.27 3.21 3.10
CA LEU A 61 7.95 3.15 2.44
C LEU A 61 8.08 2.77 0.95
N GLY A 62 9.29 2.96 0.40
CA GLY A 62 9.63 2.68 -0.97
C GLY A 62 8.83 3.56 -1.91
N GLU A 63 8.73 3.11 -3.15
CA GLU A 63 7.86 3.72 -4.14
C GLU A 63 6.42 3.23 -3.90
N VAL A 64 5.50 4.17 -3.69
CA VAL A 64 4.06 3.87 -3.62
C VAL A 64 3.54 3.70 -5.03
N GLN A 65 3.25 2.45 -5.39
CA GLN A 65 2.77 2.05 -6.71
C GLN A 65 1.25 2.08 -6.72
N PHE A 66 0.68 2.71 -7.75
CA PHE A 66 -0.76 2.70 -8.01
C PHE A 66 -1.02 1.80 -9.21
N ILE A 67 -1.90 0.82 -9.06
CA ILE A 67 -2.19 -0.18 -10.07
C ILE A 67 -3.65 -0.01 -10.50
N ASP A 68 -3.85 0.22 -11.79
CA ASP A 68 -5.16 0.44 -12.41
C ASP A 68 -5.74 -0.81 -13.09
N THR A 69 -5.01 -1.92 -13.09
CA THR A 69 -5.45 -3.24 -13.56
C THR A 69 -5.48 -4.27 -12.43
N ASP A 70 -6.30 -5.31 -12.57
CA ASP A 70 -6.25 -6.45 -11.64
C ASP A 70 -4.82 -7.02 -11.58
N TYR A 71 -4.37 -7.43 -10.39
CA TYR A 71 -2.95 -7.68 -10.16
C TYR A 71 -2.68 -8.75 -9.10
N TRP A 72 -1.42 -9.20 -9.09
CA TRP A 72 -0.91 -10.12 -8.08
C TRP A 72 0.13 -9.39 -7.20
N PRO A 73 -0.20 -8.98 -5.97
CA PRO A 73 0.80 -8.44 -5.06
C PRO A 73 1.73 -9.56 -4.61
N HIS A 74 3.03 -9.40 -4.81
CA HIS A 74 4.04 -10.39 -4.43
C HIS A 74 4.36 -10.31 -2.93
N ASN A 75 4.85 -11.40 -2.34
CA ASN A 75 5.13 -11.53 -0.90
C ASN A 75 6.15 -10.49 -0.33
N THR A 76 6.90 -9.83 -1.23
CA THR A 76 7.87 -8.76 -0.95
C THR A 76 7.21 -7.39 -0.84
N SER A 77 5.93 -7.28 -1.18
CA SER A 77 5.14 -6.06 -1.08
C SER A 77 4.04 -6.16 -0.01
N LEU A 78 3.56 -4.99 0.40
CA LEU A 78 2.28 -4.83 1.08
C LEU A 78 1.31 -4.15 0.13
N TYR A 79 0.06 -4.55 0.14
CA TYR A 79 -0.99 -3.88 -0.62
C TYR A 79 -2.13 -3.43 0.30
N VAL A 80 -2.88 -2.42 -0.12
CA VAL A 80 -4.08 -1.99 0.59
C VAL A 80 -5.21 -2.96 0.27
N SER A 81 -5.63 -3.74 1.26
CA SER A 81 -6.73 -4.72 1.12
C SER A 81 -8.09 -4.10 1.37
N ASP A 82 -8.15 -3.07 2.20
CA ASP A 82 -9.39 -2.33 2.50
C ASP A 82 -9.09 -0.84 2.62
N PHE A 83 -9.78 -0.04 1.82
CA PHE A 83 -9.65 1.42 1.83
C PHE A 83 -10.54 2.10 2.87
N LYS A 84 -11.42 1.37 3.57
CA LYS A 84 -12.34 1.89 4.60
C LYS A 84 -13.16 3.10 4.12
N GLY A 85 -13.60 3.08 2.87
CA GLY A 85 -14.35 4.17 2.23
C GLY A 85 -13.48 5.28 1.61
N ASN A 86 -12.16 5.23 1.76
CA ASN A 86 -11.26 6.19 1.12
C ASN A 86 -11.09 5.93 -0.37
N SER A 87 -10.77 7.00 -1.11
CA SER A 87 -10.34 6.89 -2.50
C SER A 87 -8.95 6.23 -2.57
N PRO A 88 -8.74 5.22 -3.43
CA PRO A 88 -7.43 4.62 -3.65
C PRO A 88 -6.35 5.61 -4.07
N LYS A 89 -6.72 6.63 -4.87
CA LYS A 89 -5.81 7.73 -5.22
C LYS A 89 -5.43 8.57 -4.01
N PHE A 90 -6.39 8.82 -3.11
CA PHE A 90 -6.12 9.55 -1.86
C PHE A 90 -5.13 8.77 -0.98
N ILE A 91 -5.36 7.47 -0.79
CA ILE A 91 -4.44 6.62 0.00
C ILE A 91 -3.04 6.56 -0.63
N LYS A 92 -2.94 6.51 -1.97
CA LYS A 92 -1.65 6.62 -2.66
C LYS A 92 -0.93 7.92 -2.29
N TYR A 93 -1.57 9.08 -2.46
CA TYR A 93 -0.94 10.36 -2.13
C TYR A 93 -0.63 10.50 -0.64
N PHE A 94 -1.52 10.02 0.22
CA PHE A 94 -1.31 9.99 1.66
C PHE A 94 -0.05 9.18 2.02
N LEU A 95 0.09 7.96 1.49
CA LEU A 95 1.26 7.10 1.69
C LEU A 95 2.52 7.71 1.08
N GLN A 96 2.43 8.37 -0.08
CA GLN A 96 3.57 9.07 -0.69
C GLN A 96 4.09 10.16 0.24
N LEU A 97 3.20 11.02 0.76
CA LEU A 97 3.57 12.06 1.73
C LEU A 97 4.17 11.46 3.01
N PHE A 98 3.57 10.37 3.50
CA PHE A 98 4.05 9.65 4.67
C PHE A 98 5.46 9.05 4.45
N GLY A 99 5.74 8.57 3.24
CA GLY A 99 7.01 7.93 2.88
C GLY A 99 8.12 8.89 2.51
N THR A 100 7.77 10.06 1.95
CA THR A 100 8.68 11.17 1.70
C THR A 100 8.98 12.00 2.94
N GLY A 101 8.22 11.79 4.02
CA GLY A 101 8.32 12.54 5.25
C GLY A 101 9.60 12.26 6.02
N ASN A 102 10.63 13.09 5.78
CA ASN A 102 11.22 13.84 6.88
C ASN A 102 10.08 14.63 7.56
N VAL A 103 9.28 13.95 8.38
CA VAL A 103 8.29 14.62 9.23
C VAL A 103 9.14 15.43 10.20
N GLY A 104 9.17 16.75 10.00
CA GLY A 104 10.01 17.69 10.75
C GLY A 104 9.95 17.40 12.25
N GLY A 105 11.10 17.09 12.83
CA GLY A 105 11.25 16.78 14.25
C GLY A 105 11.40 15.29 14.55
N GLY A 106 12.46 14.67 14.04
CA GLY A 106 13.09 13.52 14.71
C GLY A 106 12.29 12.22 14.77
N SER A 107 12.17 11.52 13.63
CA SER A 107 12.39 10.07 13.55
C SER A 107 12.15 9.64 12.12
N ALA A 108 13.22 9.23 11.43
CA ALA A 108 13.08 8.37 10.26
C ALA A 108 12.21 7.18 10.68
N VAL A 109 11.02 7.02 10.09
CA VAL A 109 10.09 5.94 10.48
C VAL A 109 10.84 4.61 10.29
N PRO A 110 11.27 3.96 11.38
CA PRO A 110 12.26 2.90 11.28
C PRO A 110 11.51 1.63 10.90
N THR A 111 11.62 1.24 9.64
CA THR A 111 11.13 -0.03 9.10
C THR A 111 9.60 -0.18 9.11
N LEU A 112 9.00 -0.27 7.91
CA LEU A 112 7.58 -0.57 7.73
C LEU A 112 7.25 -1.99 8.20
N ASN A 113 7.11 -2.17 9.50
CA ASN A 113 6.38 -3.33 10.02
C ASN A 113 4.89 -3.01 9.92
N ARG A 114 4.10 -3.89 9.29
CA ARG A 114 2.63 -3.80 9.21
C ARG A 114 2.01 -3.41 10.55
N ASN A 115 2.50 -4.04 11.62
CA ASN A 115 1.99 -3.81 12.98
C ASN A 115 2.29 -2.40 13.49
N HIS A 116 3.46 -1.84 13.14
CA HIS A 116 3.79 -0.46 13.48
C HIS A 116 2.90 0.52 12.72
N LEU A 117 2.76 0.35 11.39
CA LEU A 117 1.91 1.23 10.58
C LEU A 117 0.49 1.26 11.08
N GLN A 118 -0.12 0.09 11.32
CA GLN A 118 -1.50 0.02 11.80
C GLN A 118 -1.70 0.68 13.17
N ALA A 119 -0.67 0.72 14.01
CA ALA A 119 -0.70 1.35 15.33
C ALA A 119 -0.40 2.86 15.31
N LEU A 120 0.12 3.42 14.20
CA LEU A 120 0.42 4.85 14.10
C LEU A 120 -0.85 5.68 14.24
N THR A 121 -0.80 6.68 15.11
CA THR A 121 -1.87 7.67 15.25
C THR A 121 -1.65 8.79 14.25
N VAL A 122 -2.60 9.00 13.36
CA VAL A 122 -2.55 10.02 12.30
C VAL A 122 -3.71 10.99 12.45
N ARG A 123 -3.54 12.20 11.92
CA ARG A 123 -4.68 13.10 11.66
C ARG A 123 -5.09 12.93 10.21
N VAL A 124 -6.34 12.58 9.98
CA VAL A 124 -6.90 12.37 8.64
C VAL A 124 -8.09 13.29 8.43
N PRO A 125 -8.33 13.73 7.18
CA PRO A 125 -9.57 14.40 6.85
C PRO A 125 -10.76 13.44 7.01
N PRO A 126 -11.99 13.97 7.10
CA PRO A 126 -13.19 13.15 7.07
C PRO A 126 -13.31 12.43 5.73
N LEU A 127 -14.05 11.33 5.72
CA LEU A 127 -14.39 10.64 4.48
C LEU A 127 -15.23 11.56 3.58
N PRO A 128 -15.01 11.54 2.26
CA PRO A 128 -15.87 12.27 1.34
C PRO A 128 -17.31 11.80 1.50
N THR A 129 -18.23 12.76 1.69
CA THR A 129 -19.68 12.53 1.82
C THR A 129 -20.31 12.22 0.47
#